data_AF-L1PBR3-F1
#
_entry.id   AF-L1PBR3-F1
#
_cell.length_a   1.000
_cell.length_b   1.000
_cell.length_c   1.000
_cell.angle_alpha   90.00
_cell.angle_beta   90.00
_cell.angle_gamma   90.00
#
_symmetry.space_group_name_H-M   'P 1'
#
loop_
_entity.id
_entity.type
_entity.pdbx_description
1 polymer ?
#
loop_
_entity_poly.entity_id
_entity_poly.type
_entity_poly.pdbx_seq_one_letter_code
_entity_poly.pdbx_strand_id
1 'polypeptide(L)'
;MKTLRKVLRPDFATAEKLYPLVLDRLIKYETFCDAQSEDTPEEVFDKEYKAMEQYLSELTGKDLSDTWLWEWWECNGIEAFAFDLAMPDPVKHNNLTREDIAAFVRIIIDCEFECENDFQRKFMMDMFYAHQYFYKFLALNCPHFDPTVLNTTEYKNGKYLQPTVEEVMKKIWK
;
A
#
# COMPACT_ATOMS: atom_id res chain seq x y z
N MET A 1 -5.18 -24.74 -2.24
CA MET A 1 -4.69 -23.69 -1.32
C MET A 1 -5.87 -23.14 -0.54
N LYS A 2 -5.76 -22.93 0.78
CA LYS A 2 -6.77 -22.14 1.49
C LYS A 2 -6.60 -20.69 1.06
N THR A 3 -7.55 -20.18 0.28
CA THR A 3 -7.61 -18.80 -0.21
C THR A 3 -8.03 -17.86 0.92
N LEU A 4 -7.54 -16.62 0.87
CA LEU A 4 -7.92 -15.57 1.81
C LEU A 4 -9.45 -15.38 1.78
N ARG A 5 -10.08 -15.39 2.96
CA ARG A 5 -11.53 -15.16 3.09
C ARG A 5 -11.89 -13.84 2.40
N LYS A 6 -12.96 -13.83 1.59
CA LYS A 6 -13.35 -12.66 0.79
C LYS A 6 -13.48 -11.37 1.60
N VAL A 7 -14.01 -11.45 2.83
CA VAL A 7 -14.18 -10.31 3.73
C VAL A 7 -12.87 -9.68 4.22
N LEU A 8 -11.75 -10.40 4.08
CA LEU A 8 -10.41 -9.92 4.47
C LEU A 8 -9.60 -9.47 3.24
N ARG A 9 -10.14 -9.61 2.03
CA ARG A 9 -9.44 -9.17 0.82
C ARG A 9 -9.36 -7.63 0.81
N PRO A 10 -8.29 -7.05 0.25
CA PRO A 10 -8.20 -5.61 0.05
C PRO A 10 -9.39 -5.10 -0.79
N ASP A 11 -9.90 -3.91 -0.47
CA ASP A 11 -11.01 -3.28 -1.19
C ASP A 11 -10.54 -2.65 -2.52
N PHE A 12 -10.22 -3.53 -3.47
CA PHE A 12 -9.84 -3.12 -4.83
C PHE A 12 -10.98 -2.45 -5.59
N ALA A 13 -12.24 -2.70 -5.24
CA ALA A 13 -13.38 -2.06 -5.91
C ALA A 13 -13.40 -0.55 -5.63
N THR A 14 -13.13 -0.16 -4.39
CA THR A 14 -12.94 1.25 -4.03
C THR A 14 -11.69 1.83 -4.70
N ALA A 15 -10.56 1.11 -4.67
CA ALA A 15 -9.33 1.58 -5.30
C ALA A 15 -9.48 1.80 -6.81
N GLU A 16 -10.11 0.88 -7.53
CA GLU A 16 -10.35 0.96 -8.98
C GLU A 16 -11.25 2.15 -9.35
N LYS A 17 -12.19 2.50 -8.48
CA LYS A 17 -13.05 3.68 -8.64
C LYS A 17 -12.30 5.00 -8.36
N LEU A 18 -11.46 5.04 -7.33
CA LEU A 18 -10.77 6.27 -6.91
C LEU A 18 -9.52 6.56 -7.74
N TYR A 19 -8.81 5.52 -8.19
CA TYR A 19 -7.56 5.60 -8.94
C TYR A 19 -7.56 6.63 -10.08
N PRO A 20 -8.51 6.61 -11.03
CA PRO A 20 -8.48 7.55 -12.15
C PRO A 20 -8.67 9.01 -11.69
N LEU A 21 -9.41 9.24 -10.60
CA LEU A 21 -9.65 10.58 -10.06
C LEU A 21 -8.42 11.13 -9.33
N VAL A 22 -7.74 10.25 -8.58
CA VAL A 22 -6.47 10.57 -7.93
C VAL A 22 -5.41 10.87 -8.99
N LEU A 23 -5.23 9.98 -9.96
CA LEU A 23 -4.26 10.13 -11.03
C LEU A 23 -4.46 11.44 -11.81
N ASP A 24 -5.69 11.74 -12.22
CA ASP A 24 -6.02 12.98 -12.91
C ASP A 24 -5.68 14.22 -12.08
N ARG A 25 -5.93 14.20 -10.76
CA ARG A 25 -5.60 15.34 -9.89
C ARG A 25 -4.10 15.57 -9.80
N LEU A 26 -3.31 14.50 -9.70
CA LEU A 26 -1.84 14.57 -9.64
C LEU A 26 -1.28 15.08 -10.98
N ILE A 27 -1.78 14.57 -12.12
CA ILE A 27 -1.37 15.03 -13.46
C ILE A 27 -1.69 16.52 -13.65
N LYS A 28 -2.83 16.99 -13.15
CA LYS A 28 -3.19 18.42 -13.20
C LYS A 28 -2.24 19.29 -12.37
N TYR A 29 -1.79 18.80 -11.22
CA TYR A 29 -0.78 19.49 -10.42
C TYR A 29 0.55 19.55 -11.15
N GLU A 30 1.01 18.44 -11.73
CA GLU A 30 2.23 18.39 -12.54
C GLU A 30 2.15 19.35 -13.75
N THR A 31 1.04 19.32 -14.48
CA THR A 31 0.78 20.25 -15.61
C THR A 31 0.76 21.70 -15.15
N PHE A 32 0.22 21.98 -13.97
CA PHE A 32 0.25 23.32 -13.39
C PHE A 32 1.69 23.76 -13.12
N CYS A 33 2.52 22.91 -12.51
CA CYS A 33 3.93 23.19 -12.22
C CYS A 33 4.72 23.45 -13.51
N ASP A 34 4.55 22.59 -14.53
CA ASP A 34 5.23 22.72 -15.83
C ASP A 34 4.87 24.00 -16.59
N ALA A 35 3.68 24.56 -16.33
CA ALA A 35 3.20 25.78 -16.96
C ALA A 35 3.71 27.06 -16.27
N GLN A 36 4.30 26.97 -15.08
CA GLN A 36 4.81 28.12 -14.35
C GLN A 36 6.19 28.56 -14.88
N SER A 37 6.48 29.87 -14.83
CA SER A 37 7.83 30.38 -15.08
C SER A 37 8.68 30.37 -13.80
N GLU A 38 10.01 30.46 -13.95
CA GLU A 38 10.94 30.57 -12.82
C GLU A 38 10.67 31.79 -11.90
N ASP A 39 10.03 32.84 -12.44
CA ASP A 39 9.64 34.04 -11.69
C ASP A 39 8.33 33.87 -10.88
N THR A 40 7.70 32.71 -10.94
CA THR A 40 6.43 32.46 -10.24
C THR A 40 6.67 32.44 -8.74
N PRO A 41 5.93 33.25 -7.94
CA PRO A 41 6.08 33.26 -6.49
C PRO A 41 5.76 31.89 -5.86
N GLU A 42 6.52 31.52 -4.84
CA GLU A 42 6.37 30.25 -4.10
C GLU A 42 4.94 30.08 -3.54
N GLU A 43 4.29 31.18 -3.13
CA GLU A 43 2.94 31.16 -2.59
C GLU A 43 1.87 30.65 -3.58
N VAL A 44 2.15 30.74 -4.89
CA VAL A 44 1.27 30.19 -5.93
C VAL A 44 1.34 28.66 -5.91
N PHE A 45 2.54 28.09 -5.78
CA PHE A 45 2.74 26.65 -5.68
C PHE A 45 2.16 26.09 -4.38
N ASP A 46 2.43 26.75 -3.25
CA ASP A 46 1.89 26.34 -1.94
C ASP A 46 0.35 26.26 -1.94
N LYS A 47 -0.30 27.25 -2.55
CA LYS A 47 -1.76 27.29 -2.64
C LYS A 47 -2.31 26.15 -3.49
N GLU A 48 -1.71 25.86 -4.64
CA GLU A 48 -2.14 24.78 -5.52
C GLU A 48 -1.84 23.41 -4.91
N TYR A 49 -0.69 23.27 -4.23
CA TYR A 49 -0.33 22.08 -3.47
C TYR A 49 -1.35 21.81 -2.36
N LYS A 50 -1.71 22.81 -1.56
CA LYS A 50 -2.70 22.66 -0.50
C LYS A 50 -4.10 22.35 -1.04
N ALA A 51 -4.48 22.91 -2.18
CA ALA A 51 -5.72 22.54 -2.86
C ALA A 51 -5.71 21.08 -3.34
N MET A 52 -4.56 20.58 -3.80
CA MET A 52 -4.38 19.17 -4.17
C MET A 52 -4.49 18.26 -2.96
N GLU A 53 -3.72 18.56 -1.90
CA GLU A 53 -3.70 17.80 -0.65
C GLU A 53 -5.10 17.67 -0.05
N GLN A 54 -5.83 18.79 0.06
CA GLN A 54 -7.18 18.80 0.60
C GLN A 54 -8.13 17.94 -0.24
N TYR A 55 -8.13 18.11 -1.57
CA TYR A 55 -8.99 17.34 -2.45
C TYR A 55 -8.70 15.82 -2.34
N LEU A 56 -7.43 15.43 -2.35
CA LEU A 56 -7.04 14.02 -2.27
C LEU A 56 -7.36 13.43 -0.90
N SER A 57 -7.18 14.20 0.18
CA SER A 57 -7.54 13.80 1.54
C SER A 57 -9.05 13.55 1.66
N GLU A 58 -9.88 14.49 1.17
CA GLU A 58 -11.34 14.35 1.17
C GLU A 58 -11.81 13.17 0.31
N LEU A 59 -11.19 12.96 -0.86
CA LEU A 59 -11.55 11.91 -1.81
C LEU A 59 -11.21 10.51 -1.29
N THR A 60 -10.04 10.36 -0.65
CA THR A 60 -9.52 9.06 -0.19
C THR A 60 -9.89 8.76 1.26
N GLY A 61 -10.29 9.78 2.04
CA GLY A 61 -10.52 9.67 3.48
C GLY A 61 -9.24 9.52 4.30
N LYS A 62 -8.08 9.80 3.71
CA LYS A 62 -6.76 9.71 4.36
C LYS A 62 -6.32 11.07 4.87
N ASP A 63 -5.58 11.07 5.97
CA ASP A 63 -4.82 12.25 6.39
C ASP A 63 -3.52 12.30 5.57
N LEU A 64 -3.35 13.39 4.81
CA LEU A 64 -2.22 13.60 3.91
C LEU A 64 -1.30 14.74 4.38
N SER A 65 -1.51 15.29 5.58
CA SER A 65 -0.72 16.44 6.07
C SER A 65 0.78 16.16 6.15
N ASP A 66 1.12 14.90 6.45
CA ASP A 66 2.50 14.42 6.59
C ASP A 66 2.98 13.66 5.35
N THR A 67 2.15 13.58 4.30
CA THR A 67 2.52 12.94 3.03
C THR A 67 3.19 13.97 2.13
N TRP A 68 4.41 13.69 1.69
CA TRP A 68 5.08 14.50 0.68
C TRP A 68 4.51 14.14 -0.69
N LEU A 69 3.46 14.85 -1.09
CA LEU A 69 2.73 14.47 -2.29
C LEU A 69 3.66 14.52 -3.51
N TRP A 70 4.64 15.41 -3.61
CA TRP A 70 5.60 15.42 -4.74
C TRP A 70 6.54 14.19 -4.84
N GLU A 71 6.55 13.26 -3.89
CA GLU A 71 7.47 12.09 -3.87
C GLU A 71 7.37 11.21 -5.11
N TRP A 72 6.25 11.25 -5.86
CA TRP A 72 6.14 10.50 -7.11
C TRP A 72 7.18 10.90 -8.15
N TRP A 73 7.71 12.13 -8.09
CA TRP A 73 8.80 12.60 -8.96
C TRP A 73 10.14 11.90 -8.69
N GLU A 74 10.34 11.33 -7.50
CA GLU A 74 11.61 10.71 -7.08
C GLU A 74 11.54 9.19 -6.95
N CYS A 75 10.34 8.60 -6.99
CA CYS A 75 10.10 7.19 -6.66
C CYS A 75 9.46 6.41 -7.83
N ASN A 76 8.45 5.57 -7.56
CA ASN A 76 7.88 4.59 -8.50
C ASN A 76 6.97 5.20 -9.58
N GLY A 77 6.94 6.53 -9.72
CA GLY A 77 6.13 7.26 -10.68
C GLY A 77 4.69 7.53 -10.24
N ILE A 78 4.03 8.42 -10.98
CA ILE A 78 2.71 8.98 -10.65
C ILE A 78 1.59 7.92 -10.61
N GLU A 79 1.66 6.88 -11.44
CA GLU A 79 0.65 5.80 -11.43
C GLU A 79 0.71 4.95 -10.15
N ALA A 80 1.91 4.56 -9.70
CA ALA A 80 2.07 3.80 -8.47
C ALA A 80 1.63 4.60 -7.25
N PHE A 81 1.97 5.90 -7.22
CA PHE A 81 1.54 6.79 -6.15
C PHE A 81 0.03 7.04 -6.15
N ALA A 82 -0.57 7.23 -7.33
CA ALA A 82 -2.02 7.36 -7.45
C ALA A 82 -2.74 6.12 -6.94
N PHE A 83 -2.21 4.92 -7.21
CA PHE A 83 -2.74 3.68 -6.67
C PHE A 83 -2.59 3.61 -5.15
N ASP A 84 -1.42 3.95 -4.60
CA ASP A 84 -1.19 3.94 -3.15
C ASP A 84 -2.19 4.84 -2.41
N LEU A 85 -2.40 6.06 -2.91
CA LEU A 85 -3.39 6.99 -2.37
C LEU A 85 -4.82 6.44 -2.51
N ALA A 86 -5.18 5.90 -3.66
CA ALA A 86 -6.52 5.38 -3.94
C ALA A 86 -6.87 4.11 -3.14
N MET A 87 -5.87 3.29 -2.80
CA MET A 87 -6.07 2.01 -2.12
C MET A 87 -6.39 2.22 -0.63
N PRO A 88 -7.57 1.80 -0.14
CA PRO A 88 -7.92 1.93 1.27
C PRO A 88 -6.91 1.23 2.20
N ASP A 89 -6.70 1.81 3.38
CA ASP A 89 -5.89 1.18 4.41
C ASP A 89 -6.59 -0.06 5.00
N PRO A 90 -5.83 -1.07 5.46
CA PRO A 90 -6.41 -2.23 6.11
C PRO A 90 -7.15 -1.82 7.38
N VAL A 91 -8.23 -2.53 7.69
CA VAL A 91 -9.06 -2.27 8.88
C VAL A 91 -8.79 -3.30 9.98
N LYS A 92 -9.17 -2.94 11.21
CA LYS A 92 -9.07 -3.83 12.37
C LYS A 92 -10.24 -4.81 12.38
N HIS A 93 -9.93 -6.10 12.57
CA HIS A 93 -10.90 -7.17 12.67
C HIS A 93 -10.86 -7.82 14.05
N ASN A 94 -12.03 -8.08 14.64
CA ASN A 94 -12.14 -8.63 16.00
C ASN A 94 -12.29 -10.16 16.05
N ASN A 95 -12.41 -10.83 14.90
CA ASN A 95 -12.73 -12.25 14.78
C ASN A 95 -11.83 -12.96 13.77
N LEU A 96 -10.53 -12.67 13.84
CA LEU A 96 -9.52 -13.34 13.04
C LEU A 96 -9.21 -14.72 13.63
N THR A 97 -9.10 -15.70 12.75
CA THR A 97 -8.63 -17.05 13.07
C THR A 97 -7.13 -17.15 12.82
N ARG A 98 -6.51 -18.19 13.38
CA ARG A 98 -5.10 -18.50 13.09
C ARG A 98 -4.88 -18.67 11.59
N GLU A 99 -5.81 -19.34 10.93
CA GLU A 99 -5.77 -19.61 9.49
C GLU A 99 -5.83 -18.33 8.64
N ASP A 100 -6.53 -17.29 9.10
CA ASP A 100 -6.58 -16.01 8.40
C ASP A 100 -5.21 -15.34 8.41
N ILE A 101 -4.61 -15.22 9.58
CA ILE A 101 -3.27 -14.63 9.70
C ILE A 101 -2.25 -15.46 8.92
N ALA A 102 -2.34 -16.79 8.98
CA ALA A 102 -1.47 -17.66 8.20
C ALA A 102 -1.63 -17.46 6.68
N ALA A 103 -2.82 -17.08 6.20
CA ALA A 103 -3.04 -16.75 4.79
C ALA A 103 -2.33 -15.44 4.40
N PHE A 104 -2.40 -14.40 5.22
CA PHE A 104 -1.64 -13.15 5.00
C PHE A 104 -0.13 -13.36 5.02
N VAL A 105 0.37 -14.13 6.00
CA VAL A 105 1.79 -14.49 6.09
C VAL A 105 2.24 -15.22 4.82
N ARG A 106 1.43 -16.16 4.32
CA ARG A 106 1.75 -16.87 3.08
C ARG A 106 1.77 -15.94 1.87
N ILE A 107 0.79 -15.03 1.74
CA ILE A 107 0.77 -14.03 0.67
C ILE A 107 2.07 -13.22 0.65
N ILE A 108 2.56 -12.80 1.83
CA ILE A 108 3.81 -12.03 1.95
C ILE A 108 5.03 -12.88 1.57
N ILE A 109 5.13 -14.12 2.07
CA ILE A 109 6.27 -15.00 1.78
C ILE A 109 6.33 -15.36 0.29
N ASP A 110 5.18 -15.73 -0.28
CA ASP A 110 5.08 -16.13 -1.69
C ASP A 110 5.13 -14.90 -2.64
N CYS A 111 4.98 -13.68 -2.10
CA CYS A 111 4.84 -12.42 -2.84
C CYS A 111 3.75 -12.49 -3.92
N GLU A 112 2.64 -13.17 -3.61
CA GLU A 112 1.58 -13.47 -4.56
C GLU A 112 0.22 -13.54 -3.87
N PHE A 113 -0.81 -13.04 -4.55
CA PHE A 113 -2.21 -13.30 -4.21
C PHE A 113 -3.06 -13.47 -5.47
N GLU A 114 -4.20 -14.15 -5.30
CA GLU A 114 -5.14 -14.40 -6.39
C GLU A 114 -5.80 -13.09 -6.86
N CYS A 115 -5.41 -12.62 -8.04
CA CYS A 115 -6.00 -11.45 -8.70
C CYS A 115 -7.26 -11.83 -9.50
N GLU A 116 -8.35 -11.11 -9.28
CA GLU A 116 -9.64 -11.35 -9.93
C GLU A 116 -9.78 -10.61 -11.27
N ASN A 117 -9.03 -9.53 -11.50
CA ASN A 117 -9.12 -8.70 -12.71
C ASN A 117 -7.74 -8.11 -13.11
N ASP A 118 -7.70 -7.40 -14.25
CA ASP A 118 -6.46 -6.79 -14.76
C ASP A 118 -5.96 -5.64 -13.89
N PHE A 119 -6.85 -4.89 -13.25
CA PHE A 119 -6.48 -3.81 -12.34
C PHE A 119 -5.68 -4.35 -11.14
N GLN A 120 -6.16 -5.43 -10.52
CA GLN A 120 -5.46 -6.14 -9.44
C GLN A 120 -4.10 -6.68 -9.91
N ARG A 121 -4.05 -7.27 -11.12
CA ARG A 121 -2.78 -7.77 -11.68
C ARG A 121 -1.77 -6.66 -11.91
N LYS A 122 -2.22 -5.50 -12.43
CA LYS A 122 -1.37 -4.33 -12.69
C LYS A 122 -0.66 -3.87 -11.41
N PHE A 123 -1.41 -3.75 -10.31
CA PHE A 123 -0.91 -3.19 -9.05
C PHE A 123 -0.55 -4.24 -7.99
N MET A 124 -0.43 -5.51 -8.37
CA MET A 124 -0.15 -6.61 -7.43
C MET A 124 1.14 -6.35 -6.66
N MET A 125 2.20 -5.91 -7.35
CA MET A 125 3.50 -5.61 -6.73
C MET A 125 3.43 -4.38 -5.83
N ASP A 126 2.64 -3.36 -6.18
CA ASP A 126 2.48 -2.16 -5.37
C ASP A 126 1.84 -2.46 -4.01
N MET A 127 0.99 -3.50 -3.92
CA MET A 127 0.46 -3.97 -2.63
C MET A 127 1.54 -4.46 -1.66
N PHE A 128 2.68 -4.96 -2.18
CA PHE A 128 3.79 -5.45 -1.36
C PHE A 128 4.80 -4.35 -1.05
N TYR A 129 5.10 -3.48 -2.02
CA TYR A 129 6.23 -2.56 -1.93
C TYR A 129 5.84 -1.12 -1.63
N ALA A 130 4.91 -0.56 -2.42
CA ALA A 130 4.50 0.83 -2.26
C ALA A 130 3.50 0.97 -1.10
N HIS A 131 2.35 0.31 -1.21
CA HIS A 131 1.29 0.39 -0.20
C HIS A 131 1.60 -0.46 1.03
N GLN A 132 2.32 -1.57 0.86
CA GLN A 132 2.63 -2.53 1.94
C GLN A 132 1.38 -3.03 2.68
N TYR A 133 0.24 -3.13 1.99
CA TYR A 133 -1.08 -3.44 2.56
C TYR A 133 -1.04 -4.63 3.51
N PHE A 134 -0.40 -5.73 3.10
CA PHE A 134 -0.37 -6.97 3.88
C PHE A 134 0.45 -6.82 5.17
N TYR A 135 1.54 -6.04 5.15
CA TYR A 135 2.33 -5.74 6.35
C TYR A 135 1.55 -4.83 7.30
N LYS A 136 0.91 -3.77 6.78
CA LYS A 136 0.03 -2.87 7.54
C LYS A 136 -1.12 -3.67 8.18
N PHE A 137 -1.72 -4.61 7.45
CA PHE A 137 -2.78 -5.47 7.96
C PHE A 137 -2.32 -6.29 9.16
N LEU A 138 -1.16 -6.96 9.05
CA LEU A 138 -0.59 -7.74 10.15
C LEU A 138 -0.22 -6.85 11.34
N ALA A 139 0.41 -5.69 11.13
CA ALA A 139 0.75 -4.76 12.20
C ALA A 139 -0.50 -4.25 12.96
N LEU A 140 -1.60 -4.02 12.24
CA LEU A 140 -2.86 -3.56 12.82
C LEU A 140 -3.59 -4.66 13.61
N ASN A 141 -3.51 -5.90 13.14
CA ASN A 141 -4.34 -7.01 13.62
C ASN A 141 -3.62 -8.04 14.49
N CYS A 142 -2.28 -8.02 14.54
CA CYS A 142 -1.47 -8.94 15.33
C CYS A 142 -0.56 -8.15 16.29
N PRO A 143 -0.90 -8.07 17.60
CA PRO A 143 -0.16 -7.27 18.57
C PRO A 143 1.33 -7.62 18.73
N HIS A 144 1.70 -8.84 18.37
CA HIS A 144 3.07 -9.35 18.45
C HIS A 144 3.77 -9.40 17.09
N PHE A 145 3.19 -8.79 16.06
CA PHE A 145 3.82 -8.72 14.75
C PHE A 145 4.96 -7.72 14.75
N ASP A 146 6.13 -8.23 14.38
CA ASP A 146 7.33 -7.44 14.06
C ASP A 146 7.72 -7.84 12.63
N PRO A 147 7.83 -6.90 11.67
CA PRO A 147 8.19 -7.21 10.28
C PRO A 147 9.48 -8.03 10.15
N THR A 148 10.42 -7.93 11.09
CA THR A 148 11.68 -8.69 11.08
C THR A 148 11.49 -10.20 11.18
N VAL A 149 10.31 -10.68 11.61
CA VAL A 149 10.01 -12.12 11.61
C VAL A 149 9.91 -12.72 10.21
N LEU A 150 9.68 -11.86 9.20
CA LEU A 150 9.61 -12.23 7.79
C LEU A 150 10.97 -12.09 7.08
N ASN A 151 11.98 -11.51 7.75
CA ASN A 151 13.31 -11.41 7.19
C ASN A 151 13.92 -12.80 7.00
N THR A 152 14.73 -12.93 5.95
CA THR A 152 15.56 -14.11 5.72
C THR A 152 16.55 -14.27 6.88
N THR A 153 16.30 -15.22 7.77
CA THR A 153 17.00 -15.29 9.06
C THR A 153 18.31 -16.08 9.07
N GLU A 154 18.55 -16.98 8.09
CA GLU A 154 19.78 -17.78 8.12
C GLU A 154 20.40 -17.99 6.73
N TYR A 155 21.71 -17.72 6.66
CA TYR A 155 22.60 -18.24 5.63
C TYR A 155 23.15 -19.58 6.13
N LYS A 156 22.54 -20.69 5.71
CA LYS A 156 23.01 -22.04 6.07
C LYS A 156 23.39 -22.76 4.78
N ASN A 157 24.62 -23.30 4.73
CA ASN A 157 25.16 -24.00 3.56
C ASN A 157 25.14 -23.19 2.26
N GLY A 158 25.32 -21.86 2.33
CA GLY A 158 25.38 -21.05 1.11
C GLY A 158 24.04 -20.53 0.59
N LYS A 159 22.92 -20.81 1.28
CA LYS A 159 21.58 -20.42 0.82
C LYS A 159 20.86 -19.57 1.86
N TYR A 160 20.21 -18.52 1.34
CA TYR A 160 19.21 -17.75 2.04
C TYR A 160 17.99 -18.62 2.31
N LEU A 161 17.66 -18.85 3.59
CA LEU A 161 16.44 -19.53 4.01
C LEU A 161 15.39 -18.48 4.36
N GLN A 162 14.37 -18.36 3.50
CA GLN A 162 13.16 -17.62 3.85
C GLN A 162 12.41 -18.35 4.98
N PRO A 163 11.81 -17.61 5.92
CA PRO A 163 11.05 -18.23 7.00
C PRO A 163 9.81 -18.93 6.44
N THR A 164 9.42 -20.04 7.06
CA THR A 164 8.17 -20.72 6.75
C THR A 164 6.98 -20.02 7.42
N VAL A 165 5.78 -20.22 6.87
CA VAL A 165 4.53 -19.71 7.47
C VAL A 165 4.41 -20.15 8.94
N GLU A 166 4.70 -21.42 9.25
CA GLU A 166 4.58 -21.94 10.61
C GLU A 166 5.61 -21.32 11.59
N GLU A 167 6.82 -21.01 11.15
CA GLU A 167 7.82 -20.31 11.97
C GLU A 167 7.41 -18.88 12.30
N VAL A 168 6.85 -18.16 11.32
CA VAL A 168 6.30 -16.82 11.53
C VAL A 168 5.09 -16.89 12.47
N MET A 169 4.16 -17.82 12.21
CA MET A 169 2.94 -17.98 13.02
C MET A 169 3.25 -18.28 14.49
N LYS A 170 4.28 -19.08 14.80
CA LYS A 170 4.71 -19.32 16.20
C LYS A 170 5.15 -18.05 16.93
N LYS A 171 5.63 -17.03 16.21
CA LYS A 171 6.08 -15.76 16.80
C LYS A 171 4.92 -14.79 17.00
N ILE A 172 4.01 -14.71 16.02
CA ILE A 172 3.02 -13.63 15.94
C ILE A 172 1.62 -14.04 16.46
N TRP A 173 1.31 -15.33 16.49
CA TRP A 173 0.04 -15.87 16.98
C TRP A 173 0.21 -16.45 18.39
N LYS A 174 0.16 -15.56 19.39
CA LYS A 174 0.25 -15.89 20.81
C LYS A 174 -1.06 -15.59 21.53
#